data_AF-A0A1M3E4F7-F1
#
_entry.id   AF-A0A1M3E4F7-F1
#
_cell.length_a   1.000
_cell.length_b   1.000
_cell.length_c   1.000
_cell.angle_alpha   90.00
_cell.angle_beta   90.00
_cell.angle_gamma   90.00
#
_symmetry.space_group_name_H-M   'P 1'
#
loop_
_entity.id
_entity.type
_entity.pdbx_description
1 polymer ?
#
loop_
_entity_poly.entity_id
_entity_poly.type
_entity_poly.pdbx_seq_one_letter_code
_entity_poly.pdbx_strand_id
1 'polypeptide(L)'
;MSGRPLLIKTFKSYIMEKVAFTPAGFKQLETQLHELSDSALLAEANAVLADYISWADDHIIFSTAQISYLNGLDSFFIATLASNAAIAFVNRLPLNLVLPDDYDEEEGRGKWFLDSSTITASNTPGEPAHATGELIYTFEIE
;
A
#
# COMPACT_ATOMS: atom_id res chain seq x y z
N MET A 1 21.23 40.79 -27.71
CA MET A 1 21.26 40.04 -26.43
C MET A 1 19.81 39.85 -26.00
N SER A 2 19.24 38.67 -26.29
CA SER A 2 17.86 38.33 -25.89
C SER A 2 17.96 37.34 -24.72
N GLY A 3 17.56 37.79 -23.53
CA GLY A 3 17.53 36.98 -22.33
C GLY A 3 16.42 35.94 -22.42
N ARG A 4 16.79 34.66 -22.39
CA ARG A 4 15.83 33.56 -22.27
C ARG A 4 15.27 33.56 -20.84
N PRO A 5 13.94 33.50 -20.64
CA PRO A 5 13.39 33.33 -19.30
C PRO A 5 13.68 31.90 -18.83
N LEU A 6 14.29 31.77 -17.65
CA LEU A 6 14.42 30.51 -16.93
C LEU A 6 13.02 30.11 -16.45
N LEU A 7 12.42 29.11 -17.11
CA LEU A 7 11.29 28.37 -16.57
C LEU A 7 11.77 27.65 -15.31
N ILE A 8 11.43 28.21 -14.15
CA ILE A 8 11.55 27.50 -12.86
C ILE A 8 10.50 26.39 -12.91
N LYS A 9 10.92 25.19 -13.34
CA LYS A 9 10.16 23.97 -13.07
C LYS A 9 10.18 23.79 -11.55
N THR A 10 9.07 24.09 -10.90
CA THR A 10 8.83 23.70 -9.52
C THR A 10 9.00 22.18 -9.45
N PHE A 11 10.11 21.72 -8.86
CA PHE A 11 10.22 20.32 -8.43
C PHE A 11 9.22 20.17 -7.29
N LYS A 12 8.00 19.71 -7.61
CA LYS A 12 7.09 19.20 -6.59
C LYS A 12 7.83 18.02 -5.96
N SER A 13 8.31 18.20 -4.73
CA SER A 13 8.74 17.07 -3.92
C SER A 13 7.51 16.20 -3.75
N TYR A 14 7.48 15.06 -4.45
CA TYR A 14 6.43 14.07 -4.28
C TYR A 14 6.75 13.31 -2.99
N ILE A 15 6.35 13.91 -1.86
CA ILE A 15 6.19 13.16 -0.61
C ILE A 15 4.77 12.61 -0.66
N MET A 16 4.62 11.31 -0.48
CA MET A 16 3.30 10.70 -0.37
C MET A 16 2.63 11.20 0.92
N GLU A 17 1.38 11.63 0.81
CA GLU A 17 0.56 12.04 1.93
C GLU A 17 -0.07 10.81 2.58
N LYS A 18 -0.03 10.74 3.93
CA LYS A 18 -0.74 9.70 4.67
C LYS A 18 -2.23 9.74 4.34
N VAL A 19 -2.85 8.58 4.15
CA VAL A 19 -4.27 8.44 3.83
C VAL A 19 -5.06 7.91 5.02
N ALA A 20 -6.37 8.14 5.05
CA ALA A 20 -7.23 7.52 6.05
C ALA A 20 -7.33 6.00 5.84
N PHE A 21 -7.43 5.21 6.91
CA PHE A 21 -7.70 3.78 6.83
C PHE A 21 -9.16 3.49 6.43
N THR A 22 -9.48 3.79 5.17
CA THR A 22 -10.82 3.64 4.57
C THR A 22 -10.70 3.18 3.12
N PRO A 23 -11.76 2.63 2.50
CA PRO A 23 -11.73 2.26 1.09
C PRO A 23 -11.34 3.44 0.17
N ALA A 24 -11.82 4.64 0.47
CA ALA A 24 -11.46 5.85 -0.27
C ALA A 24 -9.98 6.24 -0.08
N GLY A 25 -9.45 6.11 1.14
CA GLY A 25 -8.03 6.35 1.42
C GLY A 25 -7.12 5.37 0.70
N PHE A 26 -7.50 4.09 0.59
CA PHE A 26 -6.75 3.10 -0.19
C PHE A 26 -6.70 3.45 -1.69
N LYS A 27 -7.77 4.02 -2.26
CA LYS A 27 -7.75 4.54 -3.63
C LYS A 27 -6.91 5.80 -3.80
N GLN A 28 -6.80 6.63 -2.76
CA GLN A 28 -5.85 7.73 -2.75
C GLN A 28 -4.41 7.21 -2.71
N LEU A 29 -4.12 6.21 -1.88
CA LEU A 29 -2.80 5.57 -1.81
C LEU A 29 -2.40 4.94 -3.15
N GLU A 30 -3.34 4.22 -3.79
CA GLU A 30 -3.18 3.70 -5.16
C GLU A 30 -2.79 4.80 -6.15
N THR A 31 -3.54 5.91 -6.15
CA THR A 31 -3.26 7.05 -7.05
C THR A 31 -1.85 7.58 -6.82
N GLN A 32 -1.45 7.76 -5.56
CA GLN A 32 -0.11 8.26 -5.21
C GLN A 32 1.00 7.29 -5.64
N LEU A 33 0.85 6.00 -5.38
CA LEU A 33 1.80 4.97 -5.83
C LEU A 33 1.90 4.92 -7.36
N HIS A 34 0.78 5.09 -8.06
CA HIS A 34 0.75 5.08 -9.53
C HIS A 34 1.41 6.29 -10.17
N GLU A 35 1.54 7.40 -9.44
CA GLU A 35 2.27 8.60 -9.89
C GLU A 35 3.79 8.49 -9.70
N LEU A 36 4.27 7.55 -8.88
CA LEU A 36 5.70 7.34 -8.66
C LEU A 36 6.41 6.83 -9.92
N SER A 37 7.67 7.23 -10.10
CA SER A 37 8.58 6.56 -11.05
C SER A 37 8.84 5.10 -10.65
N ASP A 38 9.21 4.24 -11.60
CA ASP A 38 9.46 2.82 -11.32
C ASP A 38 10.55 2.59 -10.25
N SER A 39 11.59 3.44 -10.21
CA SER A 39 12.63 3.36 -9.17
C SER A 39 12.12 3.74 -7.78
N ALA A 40 11.21 4.72 -7.70
CA ALA A 40 10.60 5.13 -6.44
C ALA A 40 9.59 4.07 -5.97
N LEU A 41 8.79 3.52 -6.89
CA LEU A 41 7.86 2.44 -6.60
C LEU A 41 8.57 1.16 -6.13
N LEU A 42 9.74 0.85 -6.72
CA LEU A 42 10.61 -0.22 -6.24
C LEU A 42 11.15 0.06 -4.83
N ALA A 43 11.42 1.32 -4.50
CA ALA A 43 11.82 1.69 -3.14
C ALA A 43 10.69 1.44 -2.13
N GLU A 44 9.45 1.81 -2.46
CA GLU A 44 8.26 1.49 -1.64
C GLU A 44 8.07 -0.02 -1.50
N ALA A 45 8.21 -0.78 -2.59
CA ALA A 45 8.12 -2.24 -2.56
C ALA A 45 9.21 -2.89 -1.69
N ASN A 46 10.42 -2.34 -1.67
CA ASN A 46 11.48 -2.81 -0.77
C ASN A 46 11.23 -2.41 0.69
N ALA A 47 10.69 -1.21 0.92
CA ALA A 47 10.36 -0.73 2.26
C ALA A 47 9.25 -1.59 2.89
N VAL A 48 8.19 -1.92 2.15
CA VAL A 48 7.12 -2.79 2.63
C VAL A 48 7.59 -4.23 2.88
N LEU A 49 8.56 -4.74 2.11
CA LEU A 49 9.20 -6.04 2.37
C LEU A 49 10.09 -6.04 3.62
N ALA A 50 10.75 -4.91 3.90
CA ALA A 50 11.65 -4.78 5.03
C ALA A 50 10.87 -4.70 6.36
N ASP A 51 9.81 -3.89 6.40
CA ASP A 51 8.92 -3.75 7.55
C ASP A 51 7.53 -3.30 7.11
N TYR A 52 6.62 -4.26 6.97
CA TYR A 52 5.25 -4.01 6.51
C TYR A 52 4.48 -3.08 7.45
N ILE A 53 4.59 -3.29 8.77
CA ILE A 53 3.79 -2.54 9.75
C ILE A 53 4.30 -1.11 9.83
N SER A 54 5.62 -0.91 9.87
CA SER A 54 6.20 0.44 9.84
C SER A 54 5.87 1.15 8.53
N TRP A 55 5.98 0.48 7.39
CA TRP A 55 5.62 1.09 6.10
C TRP A 55 4.15 1.49 6.06
N ALA A 56 3.26 0.63 6.56
CA ALA A 56 1.83 0.92 6.61
C ALA A 56 1.54 2.10 7.53
N ASP A 57 2.15 2.17 8.72
CA ASP A 57 1.99 3.31 9.63
C ASP A 57 2.49 4.60 8.99
N ASP A 58 3.59 4.58 8.24
CA ASP A 58 4.12 5.75 7.54
C ASP A 58 3.23 6.28 6.40
N HIS A 59 2.30 5.46 5.87
CA HIS A 59 1.45 5.81 4.73
C HIS A 59 -0.04 5.86 5.05
N ILE A 60 -0.47 5.27 6.16
CA ILE A 60 -1.87 5.14 6.55
C ILE A 60 -2.04 5.70 7.97
N ILE A 61 -3.09 6.48 8.16
CA ILE A 61 -3.46 7.01 9.46
C ILE A 61 -4.13 5.88 10.25
N PHE A 62 -3.40 5.30 11.19
CA PHE A 62 -3.92 4.31 12.12
C PHE A 62 -4.15 4.89 13.53
N SER A 63 -5.13 4.35 14.23
CA SER A 63 -5.29 4.51 15.68
C SER A 63 -4.29 3.59 16.41
N THR A 64 -4.01 3.90 17.68
CA THR A 64 -3.15 3.05 18.53
C THR A 64 -3.69 1.63 18.65
N ALA A 65 -5.01 1.45 18.63
CA ALA A 65 -5.65 0.14 18.69
C ALA A 65 -5.39 -0.68 17.41
N GLN A 66 -5.50 -0.04 16.24
CA GLN A 66 -5.20 -0.68 14.95
C GLN A 66 -3.72 -1.09 14.84
N ILE A 67 -2.79 -0.23 15.26
CA ILE A 67 -1.36 -0.59 15.31
C ILE A 67 -1.12 -1.75 16.26
N SER A 68 -1.77 -1.75 17.43
CA SER A 68 -1.64 -2.86 18.40
C SER A 68 -2.19 -4.17 17.83
N TYR A 69 -3.29 -4.10 17.07
CA TYR A 69 -3.85 -5.25 16.35
C TYR A 69 -2.87 -5.80 15.32
N LEU A 70 -2.31 -4.95 14.45
CA LEU A 70 -1.34 -5.35 13.43
C LEU A 70 -0.09 -6.01 14.04
N ASN A 71 0.43 -5.46 15.13
CA ASN A 71 1.57 -6.03 15.87
C ASN A 71 1.27 -7.38 16.54
N GLY A 72 -0.02 -7.72 16.73
CA GLY A 72 -0.45 -9.01 17.27
C GLY A 72 -0.62 -10.11 16.21
N LEU A 73 -0.52 -9.78 14.92
CA LEU A 73 -0.68 -10.75 13.84
C LEU A 73 0.53 -11.68 13.73
N ASP A 74 0.29 -12.89 13.23
CA ASP A 74 1.34 -13.87 12.99
C ASP A 74 2.38 -13.36 11.98
N SER A 75 3.66 -13.62 12.23
CA SER A 75 4.74 -13.12 11.38
C SER A 75 4.74 -13.70 9.97
N PHE A 76 4.28 -14.94 9.76
CA PHE A 76 4.15 -15.49 8.41
C PHE A 76 2.99 -14.86 7.64
N PHE A 77 1.91 -14.52 8.34
CA PHE A 77 0.83 -13.76 7.75
C PHE A 77 1.31 -12.37 7.31
N ILE A 78 2.04 -11.65 8.18
CA ILE A 78 2.65 -10.36 7.84
C ILE A 78 3.62 -10.48 6.67
N ALA A 79 4.45 -11.52 6.61
CA ALA A 79 5.34 -11.75 5.47
C ALA A 79 4.57 -12.00 4.16
N THR A 80 3.40 -12.64 4.23
CA THR A 80 2.51 -12.85 3.07
C THR A 80 1.93 -11.52 2.60
N LEU A 81 1.40 -10.70 3.51
CA LEU A 81 0.89 -9.35 3.21
C LEU A 81 1.97 -8.48 2.56
N ALA A 82 3.19 -8.48 3.12
CA ALA A 82 4.33 -7.74 2.59
C ALA A 82 4.70 -8.16 1.17
N SER A 83 4.73 -9.48 0.91
CA SER A 83 5.05 -10.03 -0.41
C SER A 83 4.00 -9.63 -1.44
N ASN A 84 2.72 -9.76 -1.10
CA ASN A 84 1.62 -9.39 -1.98
C ASN A 84 1.59 -7.88 -2.26
N ALA A 85 1.79 -7.04 -1.23
CA ALA A 85 1.90 -5.60 -1.39
C ALA A 85 3.05 -5.20 -2.33
N ALA A 86 4.25 -5.74 -2.11
CA ALA A 86 5.41 -5.43 -2.94
C ALA A 86 5.19 -5.81 -4.42
N ILE A 87 4.63 -7.00 -4.68
CA ILE A 87 4.29 -7.44 -6.04
C ILE A 87 3.23 -6.52 -6.67
N ALA A 88 2.19 -6.16 -5.90
CA ALA A 88 1.14 -5.26 -6.34
C ALA A 88 1.69 -3.87 -6.70
N PHE A 89 2.58 -3.32 -5.89
CA PHE A 89 3.16 -2.00 -6.10
C PHE A 89 3.97 -1.96 -7.38
N VAL A 90 4.96 -2.84 -7.55
CA VAL A 90 5.83 -2.80 -8.75
C VAL A 90 5.09 -3.12 -10.05
N ASN A 91 3.92 -3.76 -9.97
CA ASN A 91 3.04 -4.03 -11.12
C ASN A 91 1.87 -3.03 -11.26
N ARG A 92 1.77 -2.05 -10.36
CA ARG A 92 0.68 -1.05 -10.33
C ARG A 92 -0.71 -1.69 -10.34
N LEU A 93 -0.88 -2.73 -9.52
CA LEU A 93 -2.16 -3.40 -9.36
C LEU A 93 -3.12 -2.55 -8.51
N PRO A 94 -4.45 -2.66 -8.72
CA PRO A 94 -5.42 -1.99 -7.88
C PRO A 94 -5.31 -2.37 -6.40
N LEU A 95 -5.55 -1.40 -5.52
CA LEU A 95 -5.53 -1.59 -4.06
C LEU A 95 -6.93 -1.40 -3.50
N ASN A 96 -7.43 -2.37 -2.73
CA ASN A 96 -8.75 -2.30 -2.13
C ASN A 96 -8.71 -2.63 -0.63
N LEU A 97 -9.47 -1.86 0.14
CA LEU A 97 -9.80 -2.17 1.52
C LEU A 97 -11.31 -2.42 1.59
N VAL A 98 -11.69 -3.55 2.16
CA VAL A 98 -13.08 -3.91 2.45
C VAL A 98 -13.24 -3.93 3.96
N LEU A 99 -14.07 -3.02 4.45
CA LEU A 99 -14.44 -2.93 5.86
C LEU A 99 -15.85 -3.46 6.05
N PRO A 100 -16.17 -4.03 7.22
CA PRO A 100 -17.53 -4.47 7.55
C PRO A 100 -18.47 -3.26 7.64
N ASP A 101 -19.77 -3.48 7.43
CA ASP A 101 -20.78 -2.40 7.42
C ASP A 101 -20.87 -1.65 8.77
N ASP A 102 -20.58 -2.34 9.87
CA ASP A 102 -20.56 -1.84 11.24
C ASP A 102 -19.14 -1.55 11.75
N TYR A 103 -18.20 -1.25 10.85
CA TYR A 103 -16.83 -0.90 11.22
C TYR A 103 -16.77 0.32 12.15
N ASP A 104 -16.21 0.11 13.34
CA ASP A 104 -15.92 1.16 14.32
C ASP A 104 -14.40 1.41 14.39
N GLU A 105 -14.00 2.61 13.94
CA GLU A 105 -12.62 3.10 13.96
C GLU A 105 -12.03 3.21 15.38
N GLU A 106 -12.86 3.52 16.39
CA GLU A 106 -12.42 3.64 17.78
C GLU A 106 -12.15 2.29 18.42
N GLU A 107 -12.95 1.28 18.06
CA GLU A 107 -12.75 -0.07 18.57
C GLU A 107 -11.60 -0.79 17.86
N GLY A 108 -11.29 -0.42 16.61
CA GLY A 108 -10.20 -1.00 15.81
C GLY A 108 -10.45 -2.44 15.34
N ARG A 109 -11.71 -2.90 15.35
CA ARG A 109 -12.07 -4.32 15.25
C ARG A 109 -12.72 -4.63 13.90
N GLY A 110 -11.92 -5.12 12.96
CA GLY A 110 -12.35 -6.39 12.37
C GLY A 110 -11.86 -7.49 13.31
N LYS A 111 -12.66 -8.52 13.54
CA LYS A 111 -12.20 -9.70 14.29
C LYS A 111 -11.13 -10.44 13.48
N TRP A 112 -11.31 -10.48 12.16
CA TRP A 112 -10.43 -11.18 11.23
C TRP A 112 -9.86 -10.20 10.22
N PHE A 113 -8.56 -10.29 9.97
CA PHE A 113 -7.90 -9.68 8.81
C PHE A 113 -7.59 -10.79 7.82
N LEU A 114 -8.25 -10.72 6.66
CA LEU A 114 -8.09 -11.63 5.55
C LEU A 114 -7.29 -10.96 4.44
N ASP A 115 -6.30 -11.69 3.93
CA ASP A 115 -5.75 -11.42 2.60
C ASP A 115 -6.68 -12.04 1.56
N SER A 116 -7.48 -11.20 0.89
CA SER A 116 -8.43 -11.61 -0.16
C SER A 116 -7.89 -11.34 -1.56
N SER A 117 -6.59 -11.11 -1.69
CA SER A 117 -5.95 -10.71 -2.94
C SER A 117 -6.08 -11.77 -4.03
N THR A 118 -6.21 -11.32 -5.28
CA THR A 118 -6.35 -12.19 -6.46
C THR A 118 -5.07 -12.22 -7.31
N ILE A 119 -3.94 -11.86 -6.70
CA ILE A 119 -2.66 -11.66 -7.38
C ILE A 119 -2.16 -12.97 -7.98
N THR A 120 -1.93 -12.94 -9.29
CA THR A 120 -1.25 -14.00 -10.03
C THR A 120 0.03 -13.45 -10.62
N ALA A 121 1.17 -13.95 -10.16
CA ALA A 121 2.49 -13.53 -10.63
C ALA A 121 3.09 -14.52 -11.63
N SER A 122 3.86 -14.00 -12.57
CA SER A 122 4.60 -14.75 -13.58
C SER A 122 5.95 -14.09 -13.82
N ASN A 123 6.94 -14.88 -14.23
CA ASN A 123 8.26 -14.37 -14.54
C ASN A 123 8.94 -15.23 -15.61
N THR A 124 9.71 -14.57 -16.46
CA THR A 124 10.70 -15.23 -17.32
C THR A 124 12.08 -14.95 -16.72
N PRO A 125 12.99 -15.96 -16.60
CA PRO A 125 14.30 -15.74 -16.03
C PRO A 125 15.05 -14.57 -16.69
N GLY A 126 15.46 -13.59 -15.90
CA GLY A 126 16.16 -12.38 -16.36
C GLY A 126 15.26 -11.15 -16.58
N GLU A 127 13.93 -11.32 -16.57
CA GLU A 127 12.96 -10.23 -16.67
C GLU A 127 12.40 -9.83 -15.29
N PRO A 128 11.77 -8.66 -15.14
CA PRO A 128 10.98 -8.33 -13.96
C PRO A 128 9.80 -9.28 -13.73
N ALA A 129 9.28 -9.34 -12.51
CA ALA A 129 8.04 -10.06 -12.22
C ALA A 129 6.84 -9.30 -12.82
N HIS A 130 5.98 -10.02 -13.55
CA HIS A 130 4.72 -9.50 -14.08
C HIS A 130 3.56 -10.12 -13.29
N ALA A 131 2.64 -9.29 -12.83
CA ALA A 131 1.47 -9.74 -12.08
C ALA A 131 0.17 -9.13 -12.60
N THR A 132 -0.93 -9.84 -12.37
CA THR A 132 -2.31 -9.39 -12.61
C THR A 132 -3.18 -9.66 -11.39
N GLY A 133 -4.37 -9.07 -11.33
CA GLY A 133 -5.30 -9.19 -10.21
C GLY A 133 -5.32 -7.93 -9.36
N GLU A 134 -5.70 -8.06 -8.10
CA GLU A 134 -5.88 -6.95 -7.16
C GLU A 134 -5.32 -7.30 -5.78
N LEU A 135 -4.76 -6.31 -5.10
CA LEU A 135 -4.44 -6.39 -3.68
C LEU A 135 -5.71 -6.06 -2.89
N ILE A 136 -6.18 -6.98 -2.05
CA ILE A 136 -7.44 -6.82 -1.32
C ILE A 136 -7.23 -7.22 0.13
N TYR A 137 -7.42 -6.23 1.02
CA TYR A 137 -7.48 -6.45 2.45
C TYR A 137 -8.94 -6.39 2.91
N THR A 138 -9.39 -7.45 3.56
CA THR A 138 -10.76 -7.57 4.06
C THR A 138 -10.75 -7.70 5.57
N PHE A 139 -11.59 -6.91 6.23
CA PHE A 139 -11.88 -7.04 7.65
C PHE A 139 -13.30 -7.56 7.83
N GLU A 140 -13.48 -8.53 8.72
CA GLU A 140 -14.79 -9.13 9.02
C GLU A 140 -15.10 -9.02 10.52
N ILE A 141 -16.37 -8.74 10.84
CA ILE A 141 -16.96 -8.89 12.16
C ILE A 141 -17.79 -10.18 12.13
N GLU A 142 -17.71 -10.97 13.20
CA GLU A 142 -18.24 -12.35 13.27
C GLU A 142 -19.76 -12.45 13.07
#